data_AF-A0A2V5MCH4-F1
#
_entry.id   AF-A0A2V5MCH4-F1
#
_cell.length_a   1.000
_cell.length_b   1.000
_cell.length_c   1.000
_cell.angle_alpha   90.00
_cell.angle_beta   90.00
_cell.angle_gamma   90.00
#
_symmetry.space_group_name_H-M   'P 1'
#
loop_
_entity.id
_entity.type
_entity.pdbx_description
1 polymer ?
#
loop_
_entity_poly.entity_id
_entity_poly.type
_entity_poly.pdbx_seq_one_letter_code
_entity_poly.pdbx_strand_id
1 'polypeptide(L)'
;MDQVSTVIGTTRANSPELDELIKGYGCGPVQFTGTEDALYERHLVFDNVLEAAAIGARERFEAVARSVRDVLSQRWIRTEKTYERKDPKRVYYLSMEFLIGRSLANNVTNLLLDDITKKVLKEQKVDWFELLEQEPDAGLGNGGLGRLAACFLDSMATMEIPAMGYGLRYQYGMFKQ
;
A
#
# COMPACT_ATOMS: atom_id res chain seq x y z
N MET A 1 -18.86 -3.76 -43.83
CA MET A 1 -19.53 -2.74 -43.00
C MET A 1 -20.12 -3.48 -41.84
N ASP A 2 -19.42 -3.53 -40.71
CA ASP A 2 -20.04 -3.79 -39.41
C ASP A 2 -19.21 -3.00 -38.40
N GLN A 3 -19.82 -1.94 -37.87
CA GLN A 3 -19.23 -1.05 -36.90
C GLN A 3 -19.48 -1.57 -35.49
N VAL A 4 -18.38 -1.65 -34.73
CA VAL A 4 -18.18 -1.06 -33.40
C VAL A 4 -19.26 -1.32 -32.34
N SER A 5 -18.85 -2.04 -31.30
CA SER A 5 -19.27 -1.76 -29.91
C SER A 5 -18.12 -2.09 -28.97
N THR A 6 -17.09 -1.24 -29.02
CA THR A 6 -16.11 -1.13 -27.93
C THR A 6 -16.85 -0.56 -26.72
N VAL A 7 -17.00 -1.36 -25.67
CA VAL A 7 -17.53 -0.91 -24.39
C VAL A 7 -16.47 -0.01 -23.75
N ILE A 8 -16.50 1.27 -24.08
CA ILE A 8 -15.75 2.30 -23.37
C ILE A 8 -16.38 2.39 -21.98
N GLY A 9 -15.66 1.92 -20.97
CA GLY A 9 -16.05 2.02 -19.58
C GLY A 9 -16.44 3.45 -19.24
N THR A 10 -17.68 3.64 -18.78
CA THR A 10 -18.20 4.92 -18.31
C THR A 10 -17.36 5.45 -17.16
N THR A 11 -16.55 6.48 -17.41
CA THR A 11 -15.89 7.27 -16.38
C THR A 11 -16.97 8.02 -15.60
N ARG A 12 -17.43 7.46 -14.47
CA ARG A 12 -18.33 8.19 -13.56
C ARG A 12 -17.54 9.33 -12.92
N ALA A 13 -18.10 10.54 -12.95
CA ALA A 13 -17.50 11.73 -12.39
C ALA A 13 -17.15 11.52 -10.91
N ASN A 14 -15.88 11.74 -10.56
CA ASN A 14 -15.39 11.72 -9.20
C ASN A 14 -15.84 12.98 -8.44
N SER A 15 -15.80 12.94 -7.11
CA SER A 15 -15.88 14.18 -6.32
C SER A 15 -14.59 15.00 -6.54
N PRO A 16 -14.66 16.35 -6.47
CA PRO A 16 -13.49 17.21 -6.65
C PRO A 16 -12.34 16.88 -5.69
N GLU A 17 -12.66 16.53 -4.45
CA GLU A 17 -11.69 16.13 -3.42
C GLU A 17 -10.96 14.83 -3.77
N LEU A 18 -11.66 13.87 -4.40
CA LEU A 18 -11.07 12.61 -4.84
C LEU A 18 -10.13 12.83 -6.03
N ASP A 19 -10.47 13.74 -6.94
CA ASP A 19 -9.60 14.10 -8.06
C ASP A 19 -8.31 14.80 -7.59
N GLU A 20 -8.39 15.66 -6.58
CA GLU A 20 -7.20 16.26 -5.95
C GLU A 20 -6.32 15.21 -5.26
N LEU A 21 -6.91 14.26 -4.52
CA LEU A 21 -6.18 13.15 -3.91
C LEU A 21 -5.49 12.30 -4.99
N ILE A 22 -6.20 11.90 -6.04
CA ILE A 22 -5.65 11.14 -7.15
C ILE A 22 -4.50 11.89 -7.82
N LYS A 23 -4.59 13.22 -7.96
CA LYS A 23 -3.49 14.04 -8.49
C LYS A 23 -2.30 14.14 -7.52
N GLY A 24 -2.55 14.22 -6.21
CA GLY A 24 -1.51 14.27 -5.17
C GLY A 24 -0.77 12.94 -4.98
N TYR A 25 -1.47 11.82 -5.21
CA TYR A 25 -0.96 10.45 -5.18
C TYR A 25 -0.64 9.88 -6.57
N GLY A 26 -0.88 10.68 -7.62
CA GLY A 26 -0.75 10.28 -9.01
C GLY A 26 0.69 9.94 -9.35
N CYS A 27 0.87 8.79 -9.98
CA CYS A 27 2.17 8.21 -10.30
C CYS A 27 2.62 8.64 -11.70
N GLY A 28 2.65 9.96 -11.96
CA GLY A 28 2.86 10.46 -13.33
C GLY A 28 1.67 10.09 -14.24
N PRO A 29 1.87 9.48 -15.42
CA PRO A 29 0.76 9.11 -16.30
C PRO A 29 -0.09 7.95 -15.77
N VAL A 30 0.41 7.19 -14.78
CA VAL A 30 -0.26 6.00 -14.25
C VAL A 30 -1.20 6.38 -13.11
N GLN A 31 -2.48 6.07 -13.30
CA GLN A 31 -3.53 6.27 -12.31
C GLN A 31 -3.56 5.13 -11.29
N PHE A 32 -4.14 5.37 -10.12
CA PHE A 32 -4.28 4.32 -9.11
C PHE A 32 -5.24 3.21 -9.58
N THR A 33 -6.40 3.59 -10.16
CA THR A 33 -7.43 2.69 -10.76
C THR A 33 -8.25 3.36 -11.86
N GLY A 34 -9.08 2.56 -12.56
CA GLY A 34 -10.12 3.06 -13.48
C GLY A 34 -9.72 3.09 -14.95
N THR A 35 -8.56 2.53 -15.28
CA THR A 35 -8.04 2.34 -16.64
C THR A 35 -7.29 1.01 -16.72
N GLU A 36 -7.13 0.42 -17.90
CA GLU A 36 -6.37 -0.83 -18.07
C GLU A 36 -4.91 -0.73 -17.60
N ASP A 37 -4.33 0.48 -17.68
CA ASP A 37 -2.95 0.75 -17.26
C ASP A 37 -2.81 1.18 -15.79
N ALA A 38 -3.90 1.19 -15.02
CA ALA A 38 -3.84 1.62 -13.63
C ALA A 38 -3.19 0.58 -12.71
N LEU A 39 -2.63 1.02 -11.58
CA LEU A 39 -1.77 0.19 -10.71
C LEU A 39 -2.46 -1.12 -10.30
N TYR A 40 -3.71 -1.06 -9.82
CA TYR A 40 -4.41 -2.25 -9.36
C TYR A 40 -4.66 -3.25 -10.48
N GLU A 41 -5.26 -2.81 -11.58
CA GLU A 41 -5.58 -3.63 -12.75
C GLU A 41 -4.29 -4.25 -13.33
N ARG A 42 -3.20 -3.47 -13.32
CA ARG A 42 -1.87 -3.92 -13.73
C ARG A 42 -1.36 -5.04 -12.81
N HIS A 43 -1.33 -4.85 -11.50
CA HIS A 43 -0.86 -5.88 -10.58
C HIS A 43 -1.74 -7.12 -10.56
N LEU A 44 -3.04 -6.93 -10.80
CA LEU A 44 -4.00 -8.02 -10.81
C LEU A 44 -3.75 -8.99 -11.99
N VAL A 45 -3.47 -8.44 -13.18
CA VAL A 45 -3.27 -9.23 -14.41
C VAL A 45 -1.79 -9.59 -14.64
N PHE A 46 -0.88 -8.62 -14.57
CA PHE A 46 0.52 -8.83 -14.97
C PHE A 46 1.33 -9.62 -13.94
N ASP A 47 1.06 -9.46 -12.64
CA ASP A 47 1.84 -10.17 -11.61
C ASP A 47 1.30 -11.58 -11.35
N ASN A 48 -0.02 -11.77 -11.44
CA ASN A 48 -0.63 -13.07 -11.16
C ASN A 48 -0.77 -13.95 -12.41
N VAL A 49 -0.83 -13.35 -13.62
CA VAL A 49 -0.96 -14.05 -14.90
C VAL A 49 -2.16 -15.03 -14.89
N LEU A 50 -3.29 -14.58 -14.37
CA LEU A 50 -4.53 -15.35 -14.28
C LEU A 50 -5.64 -14.71 -15.12
N GLU A 51 -6.49 -15.55 -15.70
CA GLU A 51 -7.75 -15.07 -16.30
C GLU A 51 -8.69 -14.53 -15.20
N ALA A 52 -9.53 -13.55 -15.55
CA ALA A 52 -10.39 -12.84 -14.60
C ALA A 52 -11.26 -13.76 -13.72
N ALA A 53 -11.64 -14.94 -14.24
CA ALA A 53 -12.44 -15.93 -13.54
C ALA A 53 -11.68 -16.72 -12.46
N ALA A 54 -10.35 -16.79 -12.52
CA ALA A 54 -9.50 -17.55 -11.59
C ALA A 54 -8.93 -16.71 -10.45
N ILE A 55 -9.22 -15.41 -10.43
CA ILE A 55 -8.66 -14.47 -9.45
C ILE A 55 -9.39 -14.58 -8.11
N GLY A 56 -8.70 -15.14 -7.11
CA GLY A 56 -9.17 -15.29 -5.74
C GLY A 56 -8.96 -14.05 -4.87
N ALA A 57 -9.36 -14.17 -3.60
CA ALA A 57 -9.21 -13.10 -2.61
C ALA A 57 -7.75 -12.73 -2.34
N ARG A 58 -6.86 -13.73 -2.36
CA ARG A 58 -5.42 -13.55 -2.11
C ARG A 58 -4.76 -12.70 -3.19
N GLU A 59 -5.06 -12.97 -4.46
CA GLU A 59 -4.50 -12.26 -5.60
C GLU A 59 -5.00 -10.81 -5.63
N ARG A 60 -6.27 -10.59 -5.25
CA ARG A 60 -6.85 -9.25 -5.10
C ARG A 60 -6.17 -8.46 -3.97
N PHE A 61 -5.94 -9.10 -2.83
CA PHE A 61 -5.16 -8.52 -1.73
C PHE A 61 -3.76 -8.11 -2.21
N GLU A 62 -3.03 -9.02 -2.85
CA GLU A 62 -1.68 -8.74 -3.32
C GLU A 62 -1.64 -7.60 -4.33
N ALA A 63 -2.62 -7.54 -5.24
CA ALA A 63 -2.75 -6.44 -6.19
C ALA A 63 -2.95 -5.08 -5.47
N VAL A 64 -3.87 -4.98 -4.50
CA VAL A 64 -4.06 -3.75 -3.72
C VAL A 64 -2.80 -3.39 -2.94
N ALA A 65 -2.18 -4.36 -2.27
CA ALA A 65 -0.97 -4.13 -1.48
C ALA A 65 0.19 -3.62 -2.34
N ARG A 66 0.37 -4.16 -3.55
CA ARG A 66 1.37 -3.68 -4.52
C ARG A 66 1.06 -2.26 -5.02
N SER A 67 -0.20 -1.95 -5.33
CA SER A 67 -0.61 -0.59 -5.71
C SER A 67 -0.29 0.44 -4.63
N VAL A 68 -0.59 0.12 -3.37
CA VAL A 68 -0.28 0.99 -2.21
C VAL A 68 1.24 1.13 -2.03
N ARG A 69 2.00 0.03 -2.20
CA ARG A 69 3.47 0.04 -2.13
C ARG A 69 4.09 0.93 -3.21
N ASP A 70 3.53 0.96 -4.41
CA ASP A 70 4.06 1.78 -5.51
C ASP A 70 3.92 3.28 -5.21
N VAL A 71 2.82 3.69 -4.57
CA VAL A 71 2.65 5.06 -4.03
C VAL A 71 3.67 5.36 -2.93
N LEU A 72 3.86 4.44 -1.97
CA LEU A 72 4.84 4.57 -0.89
C LEU A 72 6.27 4.72 -1.40
N SER A 73 6.65 3.92 -2.40
CA SER A 73 8.01 3.87 -2.95
C SER A 73 8.44 5.22 -3.52
N GLN A 74 7.51 5.94 -4.17
CA GLN A 74 7.80 7.28 -4.70
C GLN A 74 8.00 8.31 -3.58
N ARG A 75 7.18 8.24 -2.52
CA ARG A 75 7.35 9.10 -1.35
C ARG A 75 8.66 8.82 -0.63
N TRP A 76 9.02 7.55 -0.47
CA TRP A 76 10.29 7.14 0.09
C TRP A 76 11.49 7.76 -0.65
N ILE A 77 11.51 7.69 -1.98
CA ILE A 77 12.56 8.31 -2.80
C ILE A 77 12.63 9.83 -2.57
N ARG A 78 11.48 10.51 -2.47
CA ARG A 78 11.43 11.97 -2.20
C ARG A 78 11.96 12.30 -0.82
N THR A 79 11.65 11.48 0.18
CA THR A 79 12.15 11.62 1.56
C THR A 79 13.66 11.45 1.59
N GLU A 80 14.21 10.39 1.00
CA GLU A 80 15.67 10.17 0.96
C GLU A 80 16.40 11.30 0.23
N LYS A 81 15.92 11.75 -0.95
CA LYS A 81 16.50 12.92 -1.65
C LYS A 81 16.45 14.18 -0.80
N THR A 82 15.43 14.34 0.02
CA THR A 82 15.32 15.49 0.94
C THR A 82 16.34 15.37 2.08
N TYR A 83 16.52 14.17 2.64
CA TYR A 83 17.53 13.93 3.67
C TYR A 83 18.96 14.05 3.13
N GLU A 84 19.23 13.61 1.90
CA GLU A 84 20.53 13.83 1.23
C GLU A 84 20.82 15.32 1.02
N ARG A 85 19.83 16.09 0.55
CA ARG A 85 20.01 17.52 0.28
C ARG A 85 20.15 18.36 1.55
N LYS A 86 19.33 18.07 2.57
CA LYS A 86 19.30 18.86 3.82
C LYS A 86 20.35 18.42 4.83
N ASP A 87 20.89 17.22 4.69
CA ASP A 87 21.84 16.58 5.62
C ASP A 87 21.47 16.75 7.10
N PRO A 88 20.23 16.40 7.52
CA PRO A 88 19.84 16.55 8.91
C PRO A 88 20.50 15.45 9.76
N LYS A 89 20.64 15.70 11.07
CA LYS A 89 20.99 14.65 12.02
C LYS A 89 19.93 13.54 11.96
N ARG A 90 20.38 12.30 11.75
CA ARG A 90 19.52 11.12 11.64
C ARG A 90 19.49 10.33 12.96
N VAL A 91 18.33 9.77 13.28
CA VAL A 91 18.13 8.83 14.41
C VAL A 91 18.12 7.40 13.87
N TYR A 92 18.90 6.54 14.49
CA TYR A 92 18.94 5.11 14.15
C TYR A 92 18.43 4.29 15.33
N TYR A 93 17.23 3.73 15.19
CA TYR A 93 16.60 2.93 16.22
C TYR A 93 16.94 1.46 16.01
N LEU A 94 17.83 0.93 16.86
CA LEU A 94 18.24 -0.47 16.82
C LEU A 94 17.34 -1.30 17.74
N SER A 95 16.66 -2.31 17.21
CA SER A 95 15.87 -3.25 18.00
C SER A 95 16.00 -4.67 17.46
N MET A 96 15.98 -5.64 18.37
CA MET A 96 15.90 -7.05 18.01
C MET A 96 14.50 -7.48 17.58
N GLU A 97 13.47 -6.67 17.87
CA GLU A 97 12.08 -6.99 17.56
C GLU A 97 11.31 -5.77 17.03
N PHE A 98 10.44 -6.00 16.04
CA PHE A 98 9.47 -5.04 15.53
C PHE A 98 8.14 -5.74 15.28
N LEU A 99 7.14 -5.46 16.12
CA LEU A 99 5.80 -6.02 15.96
C LEU A 99 4.96 -5.08 15.10
N ILE A 100 5.22 -5.09 13.79
CA ILE A 100 4.54 -4.22 12.81
C ILE A 100 3.07 -4.64 12.61
N GLY A 101 2.81 -5.96 12.63
CA GLY A 101 1.47 -6.50 12.32
C GLY A 101 1.13 -6.39 10.84
N ARG A 102 -0.16 -6.19 10.55
CA ARG A 102 -0.69 -6.00 9.19
C ARG A 102 -0.47 -4.56 8.73
N SER A 103 0.13 -4.40 7.56
CA SER A 103 0.59 -3.11 7.05
C SER A 103 -0.42 -2.45 6.12
N LEU A 104 -1.28 -3.21 5.43
CA LEU A 104 -2.13 -2.64 4.38
C LEU A 104 -3.07 -1.58 4.93
N ALA A 105 -3.83 -1.90 5.99
CA ALA A 105 -4.76 -0.95 6.60
C ALA A 105 -4.04 0.32 7.09
N ASN A 106 -2.91 0.14 7.78
CA ASN A 106 -2.11 1.27 8.28
C ASN A 106 -1.61 2.17 7.14
N ASN A 107 -1.11 1.57 6.07
CA ASN A 107 -0.61 2.31 4.91
C ASN A 107 -1.74 3.06 4.18
N VAL A 108 -2.91 2.44 4.01
CA VAL A 108 -4.07 3.11 3.39
C VAL A 108 -4.48 4.34 4.21
N THR A 109 -4.56 4.21 5.54
CA THR A 109 -4.90 5.33 6.43
C THR A 109 -3.82 6.42 6.44
N ASN A 110 -2.54 6.07 6.61
CA ASN A 110 -1.45 7.06 6.68
C ASN A 110 -1.18 7.76 5.33
N LEU A 111 -1.62 7.15 4.22
CA LEU A 111 -1.63 7.77 2.90
C LEU A 111 -2.98 8.40 2.55
N LEU A 112 -3.97 8.44 3.44
CA LEU A 112 -5.29 9.01 3.15
C LEU A 112 -5.92 8.43 1.86
N LEU A 113 -5.70 7.14 1.60
CA LEU A 113 -6.19 6.45 0.41
C LEU A 113 -7.54 5.75 0.65
N ASP A 114 -8.18 5.98 1.79
CA ASP A 114 -9.43 5.32 2.18
C ASP A 114 -10.51 5.42 1.12
N ASP A 115 -10.76 6.63 0.58
CA ASP A 115 -11.83 6.87 -0.39
C ASP A 115 -11.53 6.23 -1.74
N ILE A 116 -10.27 6.32 -2.18
CA ILE A 116 -9.80 5.67 -3.40
C ILE A 116 -9.95 4.15 -3.26
N THR A 117 -9.48 3.58 -2.14
CA THR A 117 -9.52 2.14 -1.88
C THR A 117 -10.96 1.64 -1.81
N LYS A 118 -11.86 2.32 -1.09
CA LYS A 118 -13.29 1.97 -1.01
C LYS A 118 -13.96 1.99 -2.38
N LYS A 119 -13.65 3.00 -3.21
CA LYS A 119 -14.21 3.09 -4.57
C LYS A 119 -13.82 1.87 -5.40
N VAL A 120 -12.54 1.51 -5.38
CA VAL A 120 -11.99 0.36 -6.13
C VAL A 120 -12.62 -0.94 -5.69
N LEU A 121 -12.68 -1.18 -4.39
CA LEU A 121 -13.28 -2.39 -3.84
C LEU A 121 -14.76 -2.50 -4.21
N LYS A 122 -15.49 -1.39 -4.19
CA LYS A 122 -16.90 -1.34 -4.62
C LYS A 122 -17.06 -1.67 -6.11
N GLU A 123 -16.22 -1.12 -6.98
CA GLU A 123 -16.25 -1.38 -8.43
C GLU A 123 -15.93 -2.84 -8.74
N GLN A 124 -14.98 -3.42 -8.01
CA GLN A 124 -14.51 -4.80 -8.19
C GLN A 124 -15.31 -5.83 -7.39
N LYS A 125 -16.32 -5.36 -6.62
CA LYS A 125 -17.18 -6.15 -5.73
C LYS A 125 -16.38 -7.00 -4.73
N VAL A 126 -15.34 -6.40 -4.13
CA VAL A 126 -14.48 -7.01 -3.12
C VAL A 126 -14.83 -6.45 -1.76
N ASP A 127 -14.90 -7.32 -0.74
CA ASP A 127 -15.07 -6.89 0.64
C ASP A 127 -13.72 -6.48 1.26
N TRP A 128 -13.73 -5.37 2.01
CA TRP A 128 -12.51 -4.85 2.63
C TRP A 128 -11.97 -5.75 3.74
N PHE A 129 -12.84 -6.34 4.56
CA PHE A 129 -12.43 -7.19 5.66
C PHE A 129 -11.89 -8.52 5.13
N GLU A 130 -12.56 -9.12 4.15
CA GLU A 130 -12.08 -10.32 3.47
C GLU A 130 -10.68 -10.12 2.88
N LEU A 131 -10.42 -8.94 2.31
CA LEU A 131 -9.12 -8.59 1.75
C LEU A 131 -8.04 -8.44 2.84
N LEU A 132 -8.36 -7.79 3.96
CA LEU A 132 -7.43 -7.65 5.10
C LEU A 132 -7.14 -8.98 5.82
N GLU A 133 -8.04 -9.95 5.76
CA GLU A 133 -7.83 -11.30 6.28
C GLU A 133 -6.79 -12.10 5.49
N GLN A 134 -6.58 -11.75 4.22
CA GLN A 134 -5.53 -12.38 3.41
C GLN A 134 -4.12 -11.93 3.79
N GLU A 135 -3.97 -10.84 4.56
CA GLU A 135 -2.65 -10.33 4.96
C GLU A 135 -2.04 -11.18 6.08
N PRO A 136 -0.86 -11.77 5.88
CA PRO A 136 -0.17 -12.48 6.94
C PRO A 136 0.47 -11.49 7.91
N ASP A 137 0.42 -11.79 9.20
CA ASP A 137 1.09 -10.96 10.21
C ASP A 137 2.62 -11.06 10.05
N ALA A 138 3.31 -9.92 10.11
CA ALA A 138 4.76 -9.89 10.10
C ALA A 138 5.34 -10.42 11.43
N GLY A 139 5.83 -11.66 11.43
CA GLY A 139 6.47 -12.31 12.58
C GLY A 139 7.87 -11.77 12.92
N LEU A 140 8.01 -10.46 13.07
CA LEU A 140 9.28 -9.76 13.32
C LEU A 140 9.48 -9.34 14.79
N GLY A 141 8.54 -9.70 15.66
CA GLY A 141 8.58 -9.47 17.09
C GLY A 141 7.45 -10.25 17.77
N ASN A 142 7.46 -10.30 19.10
CA ASN A 142 6.51 -11.15 19.85
C ASN A 142 5.80 -10.39 20.95
N GLY A 143 6.47 -9.41 21.57
CA GLY A 143 5.99 -8.75 22.77
C GLY A 143 5.84 -7.24 22.67
N GLY A 144 5.59 -6.62 23.82
CA GLY A 144 5.40 -5.18 23.96
C GLY A 144 6.62 -4.35 23.56
N LEU A 145 7.84 -4.91 23.66
CA LEU A 145 9.06 -4.25 23.18
C LEU A 145 9.00 -4.03 21.66
N GLY A 146 8.66 -5.07 20.90
CA GLY A 146 8.51 -4.98 19.45
C GLY A 146 7.39 -4.02 19.05
N ARG A 147 6.28 -3.98 19.82
CA ARG A 147 5.19 -3.05 19.55
C ARG A 147 5.56 -1.59 19.84
N LEU A 148 6.31 -1.35 20.92
CA LEU A 148 6.83 -0.03 21.25
C LEU A 148 7.75 0.48 20.14
N ALA A 149 8.67 -0.37 19.66
CA ALA A 149 9.55 -0.05 18.55
C ALA A 149 8.76 0.31 17.27
N ALA A 150 7.73 -0.48 16.94
CA ALA A 150 6.84 -0.21 15.81
C ALA A 150 6.10 1.14 15.95
N CYS A 151 5.51 1.41 17.11
CA CYS A 151 4.81 2.68 17.36
C CYS A 151 5.75 3.89 17.33
N PHE A 152 7.00 3.74 17.77
CA PHE A 152 8.02 4.79 17.64
C PHE A 152 8.36 5.09 16.19
N LEU A 153 8.48 4.09 15.31
CA LEU A 153 8.72 4.33 13.88
C LEU A 153 7.56 5.11 13.25
N ASP A 154 6.32 4.73 13.54
CA ASP A 154 5.13 5.42 13.02
C ASP A 154 5.03 6.87 13.54
N SER A 155 5.35 7.08 14.83
CA SER A 155 5.39 8.42 15.44
C SER A 155 6.50 9.30 14.84
N MET A 156 7.70 8.74 14.61
CA MET A 156 8.81 9.47 13.99
C MET A 156 8.48 9.86 12.54
N ALA A 157 7.83 8.97 11.79
CA ALA A 157 7.35 9.27 10.44
C ALA A 157 6.32 10.42 10.45
N THR A 158 5.34 10.36 11.37
CA THR A 158 4.29 11.38 11.51
C THR A 158 4.83 12.75 11.92
N MET A 159 5.82 12.77 12.81
CA MET A 159 6.48 14.02 13.26
C MET A 159 7.58 14.50 12.29
N GLU A 160 7.73 13.86 11.13
CA GLU A 160 8.76 14.18 10.13
C GLU A 160 10.20 14.11 10.67
N ILE A 161 10.44 13.28 11.69
CA ILE A 161 11.77 13.08 12.27
C ILE A 161 12.59 12.18 11.34
N PRO A 162 13.79 12.59 10.89
CA PRO A 162 14.68 11.76 10.09
C PRO A 162 15.18 10.55 10.88
N ALA A 163 14.48 9.43 10.75
CA ALA A 163 14.75 8.21 11.52
C ALA A 163 14.70 6.95 10.66
N MET A 164 15.47 5.94 11.06
CA MET A 164 15.44 4.61 10.47
C MET A 164 15.47 3.54 11.56
N GLY A 165 14.62 2.53 11.42
CA GLY A 165 14.64 1.32 12.25
C GLY A 165 15.57 0.27 11.65
N TYR A 166 16.43 -0.32 12.46
CA TYR A 166 17.23 -1.49 12.09
C TYR A 166 16.90 -2.66 13.00
N GLY A 167 16.71 -3.82 12.38
CA GLY A 167 16.47 -5.09 13.07
C GLY A 167 16.82 -6.27 12.19
N LEU A 168 16.33 -7.45 12.59
CA LEU A 168 16.57 -8.70 11.89
C LEU A 168 15.30 -9.17 11.17
N ARG A 169 15.45 -9.72 9.96
CA ARG A 169 14.36 -10.36 9.22
C ARG A 169 14.26 -11.83 9.61
N TYR A 170 13.49 -12.12 10.64
CA TYR A 170 13.23 -13.50 11.06
C TYR A 170 12.36 -14.23 10.03
N GLN A 171 12.78 -15.42 9.63
CA GLN A 171 12.03 -16.23 8.66
C GLN A 171 10.81 -16.93 9.30
N TYR A 172 10.92 -17.30 10.59
CA TYR A 172 9.94 -18.16 11.27
C TYR A 172 9.25 -17.49 12.47
N GLY A 173 9.56 -16.24 12.76
CA GLY A 173 9.15 -15.61 14.04
C GLY A 173 9.66 -16.40 15.25
N MET A 174 8.90 -16.37 16.36
CA MET A 174 9.24 -17.13 17.58
C MET A 174 8.56 -18.51 17.61
N PHE A 175 7.23 -18.55 17.53
CA PHE A 175 6.42 -19.77 17.31
C PHE A 175 4.96 -19.40 17.00
N LYS A 176 4.18 -20.35 16.46
CA LYS A 176 2.72 -20.25 16.30
C LYS A 176 2.08 -21.19 17.32
N GLN A 177 1.32 -20.64 18.27
CA GLN A 177 0.62 -21.41 19.31
C GLN A 177 -0.65 -22.07 18.75
#